data_AF-A0A652Z085-F1
#
_entry.id   AF-A0A652Z085-F1
#
_cell.length_a   1.000
_cell.length_b   1.000
_cell.length_c   1.000
_cell.angle_alpha   90.00
_cell.angle_beta   90.00
_cell.angle_gamma   90.00
#
_symmetry.space_group_name_H-M   'P 1'
#
loop_
_entity.id
_entity.type
_entity.pdbx_description
1 polymer ?
#
loop_
_entity_poly.entity_id
_entity_poly.type
_entity_poly.pdbx_seq_one_letter_code
_entity_poly.pdbx_strand_id
1 'polypeptide(L)'
;MPKIPDCDRCINNAHSAYLVCAIHPKGIDGDSCSDFADDGQELWCPNSFTFIDGHLVKLPITYETDHQSRLTRAQQYQILMTHPVFSGRCPQCLYVYEENSDRIDWNCPICGWQD
;
A
#
# COMPACT_ATOMS: atom_id res chain seq x y z
N MET A 1 0.65 -4.95 -32.26
CA MET A 1 0.33 -6.26 -31.67
C MET A 1 -1.11 -6.20 -31.22
N PRO A 2 -2.03 -6.84 -31.93
CA PRO A 2 -3.41 -6.94 -31.46
C PRO A 2 -3.42 -7.73 -30.16
N LYS A 3 -3.99 -7.13 -29.10
CA LYS A 3 -4.23 -7.80 -27.82
C LYS A 3 -5.70 -8.21 -27.81
N ILE A 4 -5.97 -9.48 -27.52
CA ILE A 4 -7.34 -9.88 -27.16
C ILE A 4 -7.63 -9.45 -25.72
N PRO A 5 -8.91 -9.24 -25.35
CA PRO A 5 -9.27 -8.76 -24.02
C PRO A 5 -8.70 -9.61 -22.88
N ASP A 6 -8.65 -10.93 -23.05
CA ASP A 6 -8.23 -11.87 -22.00
C ASP A 6 -6.71 -12.10 -21.95
N CYS A 7 -5.92 -11.36 -22.71
CA CYS A 7 -4.46 -11.56 -22.79
C CYS A 7 -3.76 -11.45 -21.43
N ASP A 8 -4.23 -10.57 -20.54
CA ASP A 8 -3.69 -10.32 -19.20
C ASP A 8 -3.90 -11.47 -18.21
N ARG A 9 -4.82 -12.40 -18.52
CA ARG A 9 -5.19 -13.57 -17.69
C ARG A 9 -4.67 -14.91 -18.22
N CYS A 10 -3.91 -14.90 -19.30
CA CYS A 10 -3.36 -16.12 -19.89
C CYS A 10 -2.24 -16.69 -19.01
N ILE A 11 -2.19 -18.01 -18.79
CA ILE A 11 -1.08 -18.70 -18.11
C ILE A 11 0.30 -18.42 -18.72
N ASN A 12 0.34 -18.08 -20.02
CA ASN A 12 1.56 -17.75 -20.75
C ASN A 12 1.74 -16.23 -20.95
N ASN A 13 1.07 -15.40 -20.13
CA ASN A 13 1.30 -13.97 -20.13
C ASN A 13 2.77 -13.69 -19.79
N ALA A 14 3.46 -12.93 -20.63
CA ALA A 14 4.89 -12.64 -20.42
C ALA A 14 5.15 -11.43 -19.52
N HIS A 15 4.08 -10.83 -18.96
CA HIS A 15 4.07 -9.67 -18.09
C HIS A 15 4.93 -8.50 -18.61
N SER A 16 5.03 -8.38 -19.93
CA SER A 16 5.88 -7.41 -20.60
C SER A 16 5.04 -6.48 -21.46
N ALA A 17 5.40 -5.19 -21.46
CA ALA A 17 4.81 -4.22 -22.37
C ALA A 17 5.10 -4.52 -23.84
N TYR A 18 6.19 -5.26 -24.10
CA TYR A 18 6.68 -5.59 -25.44
C TYR A 18 6.28 -7.00 -25.90
N LEU A 19 5.97 -7.89 -24.96
CA LEU A 19 5.61 -9.28 -25.23
C LEU A 19 4.37 -9.63 -24.40
N VAL A 20 3.26 -9.92 -25.07
CA VAL A 20 1.98 -10.18 -24.41
C VAL A 20 1.89 -11.64 -23.98
N CYS A 21 2.18 -12.55 -24.91
CA CYS A 21 2.20 -13.99 -24.67
C CYS A 21 3.58 -14.54 -25.06
N ALA A 22 4.15 -15.39 -24.20
CA ALA A 22 5.42 -16.06 -24.46
C ALA A 22 5.37 -16.99 -25.69
N ILE A 23 4.21 -17.63 -25.93
CA ILE A 23 3.98 -18.54 -27.06
C ILE A 23 3.71 -17.78 -28.36
N HIS A 24 3.03 -16.63 -28.28
CA HIS A 24 2.68 -15.79 -29.43
C HIS A 24 3.29 -14.38 -29.34
N PRO A 25 4.61 -14.22 -29.59
CA PRO A 25 5.30 -12.94 -29.53
C PRO A 25 4.75 -11.82 -30.40
N LYS A 26 3.97 -12.14 -31.45
CA LYS A 26 3.37 -11.14 -32.36
C LYS A 26 1.89 -10.86 -32.06
N GLY A 27 1.32 -11.57 -31.09
CA GLY A 27 -0.13 -11.70 -30.93
C GLY A 27 -0.70 -12.80 -31.81
N ILE A 28 -1.99 -13.07 -31.61
CA ILE A 28 -2.77 -14.04 -32.40
C ILE A 28 -3.60 -13.30 -33.46
N ASP A 29 -3.92 -14.00 -34.55
CA ASP A 29 -4.85 -13.49 -35.55
C ASP A 29 -6.28 -13.92 -35.17
N GLY A 30 -7.07 -12.99 -34.63
CA GLY A 30 -8.46 -13.25 -34.23
C GLY A 30 -8.85 -12.61 -32.89
N ASP A 31 -10.00 -13.02 -32.36
CA ASP A 31 -10.56 -12.60 -31.08
C ASP A 31 -10.38 -13.62 -29.94
N SER A 32 -9.81 -14.79 -30.25
CA SER A 32 -9.65 -15.90 -29.30
C SER A 32 -8.33 -16.65 -29.51
N CYS A 33 -7.71 -17.10 -28.40
CA CYS A 33 -6.42 -17.80 -28.41
C CYS A 33 -6.61 -19.28 -28.07
N SER A 34 -6.16 -20.17 -28.95
CA SER A 34 -6.25 -21.62 -28.73
C SER A 34 -5.43 -22.11 -27.54
N ASP A 35 -4.34 -21.40 -27.22
CA ASP A 35 -3.43 -21.72 -26.12
C ASP A 35 -3.79 -20.96 -24.83
N PHE A 36 -4.96 -20.30 -24.81
CA PHE A 36 -5.45 -19.65 -23.61
C PHE A 36 -5.92 -20.70 -22.60
N ALA A 37 -5.19 -20.77 -21.49
CA ALA A 37 -5.66 -21.39 -20.27
C ALA A 37 -5.58 -20.32 -19.18
N ASP A 38 -6.72 -20.05 -18.53
CA ASP A 38 -6.77 -19.24 -17.32
C ASP A 38 -6.22 -20.11 -16.18
N ASP A 39 -5.19 -19.65 -15.50
CA ASP A 39 -4.62 -20.34 -14.34
C ASP A 39 -5.32 -19.95 -13.02
N GLY A 40 -6.33 -19.09 -13.10
CA GLY A 40 -7.08 -18.59 -11.97
C GLY A 40 -6.24 -17.67 -11.07
N GLN A 41 -5.06 -17.23 -11.50
CA GLN A 41 -4.27 -16.27 -10.75
C GLN A 41 -4.93 -14.89 -10.76
N GLU A 42 -4.87 -14.21 -9.62
CA GLU A 42 -5.29 -12.82 -9.50
C GLU A 42 -4.49 -11.97 -10.50
N LEU A 43 -5.20 -11.07 -11.20
CA LEU A 43 -4.60 -10.09 -12.10
C LEU A 43 -3.37 -9.46 -11.45
N TRP A 44 -2.24 -9.50 -12.16
CA TRP A 44 -1.02 -8.88 -11.68
C TRP A 44 -1.28 -7.43 -11.28
N CYS A 45 -0.94 -7.07 -10.04
CA CYS A 45 -1.07 -5.73 -9.52
C CYS A 45 0.27 -5.22 -8.98
N PRO A 46 0.56 -3.91 -9.11
CA PRO A 46 1.74 -3.31 -8.49
C PRO A 46 1.68 -3.41 -6.96
N ASN A 47 2.84 -3.41 -6.29
CA ASN A 47 2.92 -3.37 -4.83
C ASN A 47 2.08 -2.20 -4.27
N SER A 48 1.31 -2.46 -3.21
CA SER A 48 0.35 -1.51 -2.61
C SER A 48 -0.89 -1.18 -3.45
N PHE A 49 -1.21 -1.97 -4.47
CA PHE A 49 -2.49 -1.90 -5.19
C PHE A 49 -3.16 -3.28 -5.22
N THR A 50 -4.48 -3.31 -5.33
CA THR A 50 -5.27 -4.54 -5.51
C THR A 50 -6.48 -4.26 -6.38
N PHE A 51 -7.08 -5.29 -6.98
CA PHE A 51 -8.31 -5.16 -7.74
C PHE A 51 -9.52 -5.47 -6.86
N ILE A 52 -10.44 -4.52 -6.72
CA ILE A 52 -11.74 -4.70 -6.05
C ILE A 52 -12.82 -4.43 -7.10
N ASP A 53 -13.67 -5.42 -7.37
CA ASP A 53 -14.73 -5.34 -8.41
C ASP A 53 -14.20 -4.91 -9.79
N GLY A 54 -13.00 -5.36 -10.15
CA GLY A 54 -12.33 -5.00 -11.42
C GLY A 54 -11.71 -3.60 -11.43
N HIS A 55 -11.80 -2.83 -10.35
CA HIS A 55 -11.15 -1.53 -10.21
C HIS A 55 -9.83 -1.64 -9.43
N LEU A 56 -8.76 -1.05 -9.96
CA LEU A 56 -7.48 -0.97 -9.26
C LEU A 56 -7.56 0.06 -8.13
N VAL A 57 -7.47 -0.41 -6.88
CA VAL A 57 -7.52 0.40 -5.66
C VAL A 57 -6.15 0.43 -5.02
N LYS A 58 -5.69 1.62 -4.64
CA LYS A 58 -4.46 1.80 -3.86
C LYS A 58 -4.74 1.40 -2.40
N LEU A 59 -4.05 0.37 -1.92
CA LEU A 59 -4.10 0.02 -0.50
C LEU A 59 -3.38 1.10 0.33
N PRO A 60 -3.84 1.38 1.56
CA PRO A 60 -3.04 2.16 2.50
C PRO A 60 -1.68 1.47 2.63
N ILE A 61 -0.61 2.26 2.51
CA ILE A 61 0.80 1.81 2.43
C ILE A 61 1.05 0.67 3.43
N THR A 62 1.12 -0.57 2.95
CA THR A 62 1.67 -1.68 3.73
C THR A 62 3.17 -1.56 3.57
N TYR A 63 3.85 -1.07 4.60
CA TYR A 63 5.29 -1.15 4.66
C TYR A 63 5.72 -2.62 4.44
N GLU A 64 6.73 -2.85 3.61
CA GLU A 64 7.37 -4.17 3.44
C GLU A 64 8.26 -4.47 4.66
N THR A 65 7.69 -4.41 5.86
CA THR A 65 8.39 -4.89 7.05
C THR A 65 7.49 -5.88 7.74
N ASP A 66 8.07 -7.00 8.21
CA ASP A 66 7.49 -7.94 9.17
C ASP A 66 7.17 -7.28 10.53
N HIS A 67 6.85 -5.99 10.52
CA HIS A 67 6.62 -5.20 11.70
C HIS A 67 5.23 -5.49 12.21
N GLN A 68 5.13 -6.57 12.98
CA GLN A 68 4.04 -6.79 13.90
C GLN A 68 4.05 -5.66 14.93
N SER A 69 3.02 -4.81 14.90
CA SER A 69 2.85 -3.77 15.92
C SER A 69 2.82 -4.43 17.30
N ARG A 70 3.73 -4.02 18.18
CA ARG A 70 3.70 -4.42 19.60
C ARG A 70 2.53 -3.78 20.35
N LEU A 71 1.90 -2.77 19.76
CA LEU A 71 0.77 -2.05 20.33
C LEU A 71 -0.54 -2.56 19.74
N THR A 72 -1.53 -2.72 20.61
CA THR A 72 -2.93 -2.91 20.20
C THR A 72 -3.46 -1.67 19.50
N ARG A 73 -4.53 -1.83 18.72
CA ARG A 73 -5.17 -0.71 18.02
C ARG A 73 -5.62 0.41 18.96
N ALA A 74 -6.13 0.07 20.14
CA ALA A 74 -6.53 1.07 21.14
C ALA A 74 -5.35 1.88 21.67
N GLN A 75 -4.20 1.25 21.90
CA GLN A 75 -2.98 1.94 22.33
C GLN A 75 -2.42 2.84 21.23
N GLN A 76 -2.45 2.39 19.97
CA GLN A 76 -2.08 3.24 18.83
C GLN A 76 -2.97 4.49 18.76
N TYR A 77 -4.29 4.34 18.91
CA TYR A 77 -5.21 5.47 18.96
C TYR A 77 -4.91 6.40 20.13
N GLN A 78 -4.58 5.87 21.30
CA GLN A 78 -4.21 6.70 22.44
C GLN A 78 -2.99 7.57 22.09
N ILE A 79 -1.94 6.99 21.53
CA ILE A 79 -0.73 7.74 21.11
C ILE A 79 -1.10 8.84 20.12
N LEU A 80 -1.88 8.53 19.07
CA LEU A 80 -2.30 9.52 18.07
C LEU A 80 -3.06 10.70 18.68
N MET A 81 -3.82 10.47 19.74
CA MET A 81 -4.65 11.49 20.37
C MET A 81 -3.92 12.26 21.47
N THR A 82 -2.94 11.66 22.14
CA THR A 82 -2.30 12.25 23.32
C THR A 82 -0.87 12.70 23.12
N HIS A 83 -0.13 12.09 22.18
CA HIS A 83 1.29 12.38 22.04
C HIS A 83 1.52 13.77 21.41
N PRO A 84 2.42 14.60 21.96
CA PRO A 84 2.66 15.96 21.48
C PRO A 84 3.03 16.09 20.00
N VAL A 85 3.71 15.10 19.40
CA VAL A 85 4.01 15.09 17.95
C VAL A 85 2.76 15.15 17.07
N PHE A 86 1.63 14.64 17.55
CA PHE A 86 0.37 14.64 16.81
C PHE A 86 -0.59 15.72 17.30
N SER A 87 -0.66 15.91 18.62
CA SER A 87 -1.62 16.84 19.24
C SER A 87 -1.10 18.28 19.35
N GLY A 88 0.21 18.48 19.24
CA GLY A 88 0.89 19.75 19.53
C GLY A 88 0.84 20.14 21.01
N ARG A 89 0.38 19.25 21.90
CA ARG A 89 0.07 19.58 23.31
C ARG A 89 0.59 18.53 24.28
N CYS A 90 1.01 18.98 25.46
CA CYS A 90 1.37 18.08 26.55
C CYS A 90 0.14 17.28 27.04
N PRO A 91 0.24 15.95 27.20
CA PRO A 91 -0.89 15.12 27.62
C PRO A 91 -1.37 15.37 29.06
N GLN A 92 -0.52 15.94 29.93
CA GLN A 92 -0.87 16.19 31.33
C GLN A 92 -1.42 17.59 31.59
N CYS A 93 -0.73 18.64 31.14
CA CYS A 93 -1.10 20.02 31.45
C CYS A 93 -1.61 20.81 30.24
N LEU A 94 -1.75 20.16 29.08
CA LEU A 94 -2.21 20.77 27.83
C LEU A 94 -1.37 21.97 27.33
N TYR A 95 -0.12 22.05 27.79
CA TYR A 95 0.84 23.05 27.30
C TYR A 95 1.01 22.90 25.80
N VAL A 96 0.88 24.01 25.06
CA VAL A 96 1.02 24.05 23.60
C VAL A 96 2.49 24.20 23.27
N TYR A 97 3.04 23.26 22.51
CA TYR A 97 4.41 23.38 22.01
C TYR A 97 4.43 24.32 20.81
N GLU A 98 5.44 25.18 20.73
CA GLU A 98 5.70 26.00 19.53
C GLU A 98 6.04 25.08 18.35
N GLU A 99 5.54 25.42 17.15
CA GLU A 99 5.78 24.67 15.92
C GLU A 99 7.29 24.59 15.64
N ASN A 100 7.88 23.44 15.97
CA ASN A 100 9.24 23.09 15.59
C ASN A 100 9.20 21.65 15.07
N SER A 101 9.12 21.52 13.74
CA SER A 101 9.12 20.26 12.99
C SER A 101 10.32 19.34 13.30
N ASP A 102 11.36 19.89 13.94
CA ASP A 102 12.65 19.23 14.12
C ASP A 102 12.89 18.77 15.57
N ARG A 103 11.86 18.82 16.44
CA ARG A 103 11.98 18.33 17.81
C ARG A 103 12.10 16.81 17.84
N ILE A 104 13.18 16.34 18.46
CA ILE A 104 13.40 14.92 18.78
C ILE A 104 12.79 14.58 20.15
N ASP A 105 12.85 15.51 21.12
CA ASP A 105 12.39 15.28 22.49
C ASP A 105 11.17 16.16 22.86
N TRP A 106 10.19 15.56 23.54
CA TRP A 106 8.94 16.21 23.96
C TRP A 106 8.86 16.43 25.48
N ASN A 107 9.84 17.14 26.04
CA ASN A 107 9.85 17.47 27.45
C ASN A 107 8.98 18.70 27.76
N CYS A 108 8.01 18.55 28.65
CA CYS A 108 7.11 19.62 29.05
C CYS A 108 7.78 20.53 30.10
N PRO A 109 7.93 21.84 29.85
CA PRO A 109 8.56 22.76 30.79
C PRO A 109 7.69 23.10 32.00
N ILE A 110 6.37 22.84 31.94
CA ILE A 110 5.43 23.21 33.00
C ILE A 110 5.27 22.09 34.02
N CYS A 111 4.92 20.88 33.57
CA CYS A 111 4.62 19.77 34.46
C CYS A 111 5.73 18.72 34.54
N GLY A 112 6.82 18.89 33.79
CA GLY A 112 7.95 17.96 33.78
C GLY A 112 7.67 16.62 33.12
N TRP A 113 6.59 16.51 32.33
CA TRP A 113 6.30 15.30 31.54
C TRP A 113 7.41 15.08 30.50
N GLN A 114 7.82 13.82 30.32
CA GLN A 114 8.84 13.38 29.37
C GLN A 114 8.26 12.22 28.57
N ASP A 115 8.55 12.19 27.26
CA ASP A 115 8.18 11.08 26.37
C ASP A 115 9.07 9.85 26.59
#